data_AF-A0AAU6ILC9-F1
#
_entry.id   AF-A0AAU6ILC9-F1
#
_cell.length_a   1.000
_cell.length_b   1.000
_cell.length_c   1.000
_cell.angle_alpha   90.00
_cell.angle_beta   90.00
_cell.angle_gamma   90.00
#
_symmetry.space_group_name_H-M   'P 1'
#
loop_
_entity.id
_entity.type
_entity.pdbx_description
1 polymer ?
#
loop_
_entity_poly.entity_id
_entity_poly.type
_entity_poly.pdbx_seq_one_letter_code
_entity_poly.pdbx_strand_id
1 'polypeptide(L)'
;MTLTGCSLFGQDTPCTPTGGESHVSVVWKPADFGSQDAAKIRLCVNGRCKERTTGSPDDPFMSLSVQLSDDIGASRLPVQLTVSSTKNGETVVKDSVQAKLKKQYPNGKGCPPTIWTATFRAHPSKGLTTPKGMKLQG
;
A
#
# COMPACT_ATOMS: atom_id res chain seq x y z
N MET A 1 41.63 10.00 -26.83
CA MET A 1 40.58 9.42 -25.98
C MET A 1 40.72 10.03 -24.59
N THR A 2 39.86 10.98 -24.23
CA THR A 2 39.89 11.63 -22.92
C THR A 2 38.94 10.88 -21.99
N LEU A 3 39.50 10.22 -20.96
CA LEU A 3 38.73 9.70 -19.84
C LEU A 3 38.30 10.89 -18.98
N THR A 4 37.02 11.28 -19.06
CA THR A 4 36.44 12.23 -18.13
C THR A 4 36.04 11.46 -16.86
N GLY A 5 36.88 11.56 -15.85
CA GLY A 5 36.59 11.08 -14.51
C GLY A 5 35.49 11.91 -13.85
N CYS A 6 34.48 11.24 -13.31
CA CYS A 6 33.56 11.80 -12.33
C CYS A 6 33.59 10.89 -11.10
N SER A 7 34.21 11.36 -10.02
CA SER A 7 33.84 11.07 -8.61
C SER A 7 34.70 11.95 -7.69
N LEU A 8 34.55 13.27 -7.82
CA LEU A 8 34.86 14.21 -6.75
C LEU A 8 33.57 14.32 -5.91
N PHE A 9 33.64 13.92 -4.64
CA PHE A 9 32.56 13.96 -3.62
C PHE A 9 31.49 12.84 -3.69
N GLY A 10 31.73 11.77 -2.94
CA GLY A 10 30.68 10.85 -2.51
C GLY A 10 31.27 9.62 -1.87
N GLN A 11 31.14 9.46 -0.55
CA GLN A 11 31.42 8.19 0.11
C GLN A 11 30.60 7.10 -0.59
N ASP A 12 31.27 6.05 -1.08
CA ASP A 12 30.65 4.84 -1.61
C ASP A 12 29.80 4.19 -0.51
N THR A 13 28.58 4.68 -0.34
CA THR A 13 27.62 4.10 0.59
C THR A 13 27.17 2.81 -0.07
N PRO A 14 27.44 1.63 0.52
CA PRO A 14 27.04 0.37 -0.08
C PRO A 14 25.52 0.30 -0.06
N CYS A 15 24.90 0.60 -1.20
CA CYS A 15 23.45 0.52 -1.38
C CYS A 15 23.07 -0.93 -1.71
N THR A 16 22.14 -1.52 -0.96
CA THR A 16 21.48 -2.76 -1.39
C THR A 16 20.64 -2.46 -2.62
N PRO A 17 20.67 -3.25 -3.70
CA PRO A 17 19.87 -3.00 -4.90
C PRO A 17 18.44 -3.55 -4.74
N THR A 18 17.63 -2.93 -3.87
CA THR A 18 16.21 -3.23 -3.74
C THR A 18 15.39 -2.13 -4.44
N GLY A 19 14.66 -2.50 -5.49
CA GLY A 19 13.71 -1.57 -6.12
C GLY A 19 12.61 -1.15 -5.14
N GLY A 20 11.80 -0.16 -5.53
CA GLY A 20 10.63 0.18 -4.75
C GLY A 20 9.81 1.28 -5.40
N GLU A 21 8.49 1.20 -5.21
CA GLU A 21 7.54 2.17 -5.74
C GLU A 21 6.70 2.74 -4.60
N SER A 22 6.41 4.05 -4.69
CA SER A 22 5.49 4.71 -3.76
C SER A 22 4.08 4.15 -3.94
N HIS A 23 3.40 3.81 -2.85
CA HIS A 23 2.07 3.20 -2.92
C HIS A 23 1.26 3.42 -1.64
N VAL A 24 -0.07 3.31 -1.74
CA VAL A 24 -0.93 3.10 -0.57
C VAL A 24 -1.53 1.70 -0.67
N SER A 25 -1.44 0.97 0.43
CA SER A 25 -1.95 -0.40 0.52
C SER A 25 -3.05 -0.52 1.57
N VAL A 26 -3.98 -1.43 1.32
CA VAL A 26 -4.88 -1.96 2.33
C VAL A 26 -4.63 -3.45 2.49
N VAL A 27 -4.66 -3.90 3.74
CA VAL A 27 -4.55 -5.31 4.12
C VAL A 27 -5.81 -5.75 4.85
N TRP A 28 -6.14 -7.03 4.75
CA TRP A 28 -7.29 -7.59 5.46
C TRP A 28 -7.13 -9.09 5.70
N LYS A 29 -7.95 -9.63 6.59
CA LYS A 29 -8.16 -11.07 6.71
C LYS A 29 -9.38 -11.45 5.88
N PRO A 30 -9.31 -12.41 4.95
CA PRO A 30 -10.49 -12.85 4.22
C PRO A 30 -11.62 -13.34 5.15
N ALA A 31 -11.28 -14.02 6.25
CA ALA A 31 -12.24 -14.46 7.27
C ALA A 31 -13.05 -13.32 7.91
N ASP A 32 -12.56 -12.07 7.89
CA ASP A 32 -13.32 -10.91 8.39
C ASP A 32 -14.56 -10.61 7.50
N PHE A 33 -14.62 -11.17 6.29
CA PHE A 33 -15.67 -10.92 5.30
C PHE A 33 -16.48 -12.17 4.91
N GLY A 34 -16.30 -13.29 5.62
CA GLY A 34 -17.09 -14.50 5.44
C GLY A 34 -16.38 -15.59 4.63
N SER A 35 -17.08 -16.17 3.66
CA SER A 35 -16.59 -17.28 2.86
C SER A 35 -15.61 -16.84 1.76
N GLN A 36 -15.02 -17.81 1.06
CA GLN A 36 -14.19 -17.55 -0.12
C GLN A 36 -14.92 -16.63 -1.12
N ASP A 37 -14.22 -15.61 -1.63
CA ASP A 37 -14.72 -14.64 -2.62
C ASP A 37 -16.04 -13.96 -2.23
N ALA A 38 -16.39 -13.92 -0.93
CA ALA A 38 -17.66 -13.34 -0.44
C ALA A 38 -17.76 -11.82 -0.60
N ALA A 39 -16.63 -11.11 -0.67
CA ALA A 39 -16.63 -9.67 -0.82
C ALA A 39 -15.62 -9.18 -1.87
N LYS A 40 -15.87 -7.99 -2.40
CA LYS A 40 -14.96 -7.24 -3.28
C LYS A 40 -14.45 -6.02 -2.54
N ILE A 41 -13.14 -5.94 -2.37
CA ILE A 41 -12.43 -4.79 -1.81
C ILE A 41 -12.05 -3.85 -2.95
N ARG A 42 -12.47 -2.59 -2.88
CA ARG A 42 -12.05 -1.52 -3.76
C ARG A 42 -11.36 -0.43 -2.96
N LEU A 43 -10.13 -0.10 -3.36
CA LEU A 43 -9.32 0.95 -2.77
C LEU A 43 -9.08 2.04 -3.81
N CYS A 44 -9.45 3.28 -3.49
CA CYS A 44 -9.16 4.43 -4.32
C CYS A 44 -8.24 5.41 -3.57
N VAL A 45 -7.23 5.95 -4.27
CA VAL A 45 -6.26 6.88 -3.71
C VAL A 45 -6.13 8.04 -4.67
N ASN A 46 -6.52 9.23 -4.24
CA ASN A 46 -6.58 10.42 -5.10
C ASN A 46 -7.27 10.15 -6.45
N GLY A 47 -8.40 9.44 -6.43
CA GLY A 47 -9.19 9.08 -7.61
C GLY A 47 -8.70 7.86 -8.40
N ARG A 48 -7.48 7.35 -8.18
CA ARG A 48 -6.99 6.11 -8.81
C ARG A 48 -7.44 4.90 -8.01
N CYS A 49 -8.15 3.98 -8.65
CA CYS A 49 -8.73 2.83 -7.96
C CYS A 49 -8.10 1.51 -8.40
N LYS A 50 -8.02 0.57 -7.46
CA LYS A 50 -7.90 -0.86 -7.75
C LYS A 50 -8.96 -1.63 -6.96
N GLU A 51 -9.28 -2.83 -7.42
CA GLU A 51 -10.19 -3.72 -6.71
C GLU A 51 -9.73 -5.17 -6.79
N ARG A 52 -10.15 -5.99 -5.82
CA ARG A 52 -9.87 -7.42 -5.73
C ARG A 52 -10.96 -8.11 -4.90
N THR A 53 -11.33 -9.33 -5.25
CA THR A 53 -12.17 -10.17 -4.38
C THR A 53 -11.39 -10.67 -3.16
N THR A 54 -12.11 -10.96 -2.08
CA THR A 54 -11.56 -11.62 -0.89
C THR A 54 -11.22 -13.06 -1.23
N GLY A 55 -10.07 -13.56 -0.83
CA GLY A 55 -9.60 -14.91 -1.14
C GLY A 55 -10.16 -15.94 -0.18
N SER A 56 -9.42 -17.04 0.00
CA SER A 56 -9.82 -18.11 0.92
C SER A 56 -9.82 -17.61 2.36
N PRO A 57 -10.81 -17.98 3.20
CA PRO A 57 -10.77 -17.69 4.64
C PRO A 57 -9.57 -18.34 5.35
N ASP A 58 -8.93 -19.35 4.74
CA ASP A 58 -7.72 -20.00 5.25
C ASP A 58 -6.45 -19.19 4.99
N ASP A 59 -6.49 -18.23 4.07
CA ASP A 59 -5.36 -17.31 3.85
C ASP A 59 -5.26 -16.34 5.02
N PRO A 60 -4.09 -16.21 5.68
CA PRO A 60 -3.99 -15.41 6.89
C PRO A 60 -4.19 -13.91 6.63
N PHE A 61 -3.74 -13.42 5.47
CA PHE A 61 -3.86 -12.03 5.05
C PHE A 61 -3.90 -11.90 3.54
N MET A 62 -4.58 -10.85 3.07
CA MET A 62 -4.51 -10.38 1.70
C MET A 62 -4.20 -8.89 1.65
N SER A 63 -3.76 -8.43 0.49
CA SER A 63 -3.43 -7.04 0.24
C SER A 63 -3.86 -6.56 -1.14
N LEU A 64 -3.99 -5.24 -1.24
CA LEU A 64 -4.24 -4.50 -2.46
C LEU A 64 -3.48 -3.16 -2.38
N SER A 65 -2.70 -2.85 -3.42
CA SER A 65 -1.85 -1.65 -3.45
C SER A 65 -2.14 -0.79 -4.67
N VAL A 66 -2.43 0.49 -4.45
CA VAL A 66 -2.51 1.51 -5.50
C VAL A 66 -1.18 2.22 -5.57
N GLN A 67 -0.52 2.13 -6.73
CA GLN A 67 0.74 2.79 -7.00
C GLN A 67 0.53 4.31 -7.14
N LEU A 68 1.46 5.07 -6.58
CA LEU A 68 1.50 6.53 -6.63
C LEU A 68 2.49 6.99 -7.69
N SER A 69 2.43 8.28 -8.03
CA SER A 69 3.46 8.90 -8.86
C SER A 69 4.80 9.00 -8.11
N ASP A 70 5.92 8.96 -8.84
CA ASP A 70 7.26 8.98 -8.24
C ASP A 70 7.61 10.35 -7.61
N ASP A 71 6.94 11.41 -8.07
CA ASP A 71 7.09 12.79 -7.58
C ASP A 71 6.18 13.15 -6.38
N ILE A 72 5.43 12.18 -5.84
CA ILE A 72 4.37 12.42 -4.84
C ILE A 72 4.84 13.12 -3.55
N GLY A 73 6.09 12.89 -3.14
CA GLY A 73 6.69 13.51 -1.97
C GLY A 73 5.91 13.32 -0.66
N ALA A 74 6.14 14.24 0.28
CA ALA A 74 5.50 14.28 1.59
C ALA A 74 4.04 14.78 1.51
N SER A 75 3.16 14.00 0.92
CA SER A 75 1.77 14.39 0.67
C SER A 75 0.76 13.79 1.66
N ARG A 76 -0.39 14.46 1.82
CA ARG A 76 -1.61 13.88 2.37
C ARG A 76 -2.56 13.55 1.22
N LEU A 77 -2.97 12.29 1.11
CA LEU A 77 -3.82 11.84 0.01
C LEU A 77 -5.18 11.34 0.52
N PRO A 78 -6.29 11.69 -0.15
CA PRO A 78 -7.57 11.09 0.15
C PRO A 78 -7.54 9.60 -0.24
N VAL A 79 -7.96 8.76 0.69
CA VAL A 79 -8.09 7.30 0.51
C VAL A 79 -9.52 6.91 0.78
N GLN A 80 -10.12 6.15 -0.13
CA GLN A 80 -11.48 5.66 -0.02
C GLN A 80 -11.48 4.14 -0.11
N LEU A 81 -12.16 3.51 0.84
CA LEU A 81 -12.41 2.07 0.87
C LEU A 81 -13.89 1.83 0.61
N THR A 82 -14.16 0.93 -0.31
CA THR A 82 -15.49 0.32 -0.46
C THR A 82 -15.32 -1.19 -0.41
N VAL A 83 -16.16 -1.85 0.40
CA VAL A 83 -16.30 -3.30 0.40
C VAL A 83 -17.73 -3.64 0.04
N SER A 84 -17.89 -4.50 -0.96
CA SER A 84 -19.21 -4.91 -1.44
C SER A 84 -19.35 -6.42 -1.40
N SER A 85 -20.52 -6.92 -1.06
CA SER A 85 -20.86 -8.34 -1.19
C SER A 85 -20.83 -8.73 -2.67
N THR A 86 -20.17 -9.86 -2.99
CA THR A 86 -20.18 -10.39 -4.36
C THR A 86 -21.50 -11.07 -4.71
N LYS A 87 -22.31 -11.45 -3.71
CA LYS A 87 -23.59 -12.14 -3.91
C LYS A 87 -24.68 -11.22 -4.46
N ASN A 88 -24.76 -9.99 -3.93
CA ASN A 88 -25.86 -9.05 -4.22
C ASN A 88 -25.38 -7.62 -4.55
N GLY A 89 -24.06 -7.36 -4.51
CA GLY A 89 -23.50 -6.03 -4.78
C GLY A 89 -23.66 -5.02 -3.65
N GLU A 90 -24.29 -5.40 -2.54
CA GLU A 90 -24.54 -4.51 -1.40
C GLU A 90 -23.23 -4.01 -0.79
N THR A 91 -23.16 -2.73 -0.47
CA THR A 91 -21.99 -2.15 0.18
C THR A 91 -22.03 -2.46 1.67
N VAL A 92 -21.09 -3.29 2.13
CA VAL A 92 -20.95 -3.68 3.54
C VAL A 92 -20.01 -2.75 4.31
N VAL A 93 -19.06 -2.11 3.62
CA VAL A 93 -18.18 -1.08 4.20
C VAL A 93 -18.01 0.05 3.20
N LYS A 94 -18.10 1.29 3.68
CA LYS A 94 -17.68 2.48 2.94
C LYS A 94 -17.02 3.45 3.91
N ASP A 95 -15.78 3.81 3.66
CA ASP A 95 -15.02 4.68 4.53
C ASP A 95 -13.99 5.53 3.76
N SER A 96 -13.57 6.64 4.35
CA SER A 96 -12.62 7.57 3.74
C SER A 96 -11.72 8.23 4.79
N VAL A 97 -10.41 8.26 4.52
CA VAL A 97 -9.41 8.87 5.40
C VAL A 97 -8.40 9.71 4.61
N GLN A 98 -7.69 10.59 5.31
CA GLN A 98 -6.53 11.31 4.76
C GLN A 98 -5.24 10.58 5.15
N ALA A 99 -4.60 9.95 4.17
CA ALA A 99 -3.37 9.20 4.39
C ALA A 99 -2.16 10.13 4.43
N LYS A 100 -1.46 10.16 5.57
CA LYS A 100 -0.13 10.77 5.67
C LYS A 100 0.92 9.75 5.23
N LEU A 101 1.57 10.00 4.10
CA LEU A 101 2.61 9.12 3.59
C LEU A 101 3.86 9.15 4.49
N LYS A 102 4.50 7.99 4.62
CA LYS A 102 5.77 7.82 5.32
C LYS A 102 6.89 7.62 4.31
N LYS A 103 7.96 8.39 4.50
CA LYS A 103 9.18 8.23 3.73
C LYS A 103 9.87 6.93 4.10
N GLN A 104 10.31 6.18 3.10
CA GLN A 104 11.10 4.96 3.26
C GLN A 104 12.32 4.98 2.33
N TYR A 105 13.34 4.24 2.73
CA TYR A 105 14.61 4.11 2.02
C TYR A 105 14.89 2.61 1.83
N PRO A 106 14.30 1.95 0.81
CA PRO A 106 14.50 0.52 0.56
C PRO A 106 15.98 0.12 0.53
N ASN A 107 16.84 1.02 0.03
CA ASN A 107 18.26 0.76 -0.17
C ASN A 107 19.16 1.36 0.92
N GLY A 108 18.56 1.85 2.01
CA GLY A 108 19.26 2.59 3.05
C GLY A 108 19.24 4.10 2.83
N LYS A 109 19.46 4.87 3.91
CA LYS A 109 19.45 6.34 3.86
C LYS A 109 20.56 6.83 2.92
N GLY A 110 20.21 7.76 2.03
CA GLY A 110 21.14 8.29 1.01
C GLY A 110 21.19 7.47 -0.28
N CYS A 111 20.61 6.27 -0.28
CA CYS A 111 20.51 5.42 -1.47
C CYS A 111 19.13 5.57 -2.14
N PRO A 112 19.06 5.85 -3.45
CA PRO A 112 17.81 5.85 -4.18
C PRO A 112 17.26 4.42 -4.38
N PRO A 113 15.93 4.25 -4.57
CA PRO A 113 14.92 5.30 -4.55
C PRO A 113 14.51 5.68 -3.12
N THR A 114 14.04 6.92 -2.95
CA THR A 114 13.20 7.28 -1.81
C THR A 114 11.75 6.98 -2.19
N ILE A 115 11.04 6.20 -1.38
CA ILE A 115 9.62 5.89 -1.63
C ILE A 115 8.73 6.44 -0.52
N TRP A 116 7.46 6.65 -0.85
CA TRP A 116 6.44 7.16 0.06
C TRP A 116 5.29 6.16 0.15
N THR A 117 5.04 5.65 1.35
CA THR A 117 4.05 4.59 1.57
C THR A 117 3.09 4.88 2.70
N ALA A 118 1.88 4.33 2.60
CA ALA A 118 0.94 4.21 3.71
C ALA A 118 0.21 2.87 3.64
N THR A 119 -0.06 2.28 4.79
CA THR A 119 -0.76 0.99 4.89
C THR A 119 -1.89 1.09 5.90
N PHE A 120 -3.05 0.59 5.52
CA PHE A 120 -4.25 0.50 6.34
C PHE A 120 -4.74 -0.93 6.45
N ARG A 121 -5.53 -1.23 7.48
CA ARG A 121 -6.34 -2.44 7.56
C ARG A 121 -7.78 -2.12 7.18
N ALA A 122 -8.38 -2.91 6.29
CA ALA A 122 -9.82 -2.92 6.10
C ALA A 122 -10.47 -3.78 7.20
N HIS A 123 -11.46 -3.22 7.90
CA HIS A 123 -12.20 -3.87 8.97
C HIS A 123 -13.71 -3.78 8.70
N PRO A 124 -14.46 -4.88 8.82
CA PRO A 124 -15.87 -4.95 8.43
C PRO A 124 -16.77 -3.96 9.18
N SER A 125 -16.50 -3.70 10.47
CA SER A 125 -17.29 -2.73 11.26
C SER A 125 -16.64 -1.36 11.47
N LYS A 126 -15.35 -1.19 11.11
CA LYS A 126 -14.58 0.02 11.46
C LYS A 126 -14.01 0.75 10.25
N GLY A 127 -14.15 0.22 9.04
CA GLY A 127 -13.59 0.84 7.84
C GLY A 127 -12.06 0.72 7.80
N LEU A 128 -11.39 1.82 7.49
CA LEU A 128 -9.94 1.93 7.41
C LEU A 128 -9.34 2.17 8.79
N THR A 129 -8.53 1.22 9.25
CA THR A 129 -7.86 1.26 10.56
C THR A 129 -6.35 1.12 10.43
N THR A 130 -5.60 1.29 11.52
CA THR A 130 -4.16 1.03 11.50
C THR A 130 -3.88 -0.48 11.37
N PRO A 131 -2.84 -0.91 10.65
CA PRO A 131 -2.48 -2.32 10.53
C PRO A 131 -1.82 -2.92 11.79
N LYS A 132 -1.79 -2.20 12.92
CA LYS A 132 -1.20 -2.69 14.17
C LYS A 132 -1.84 -4.03 14.58
N GLY A 133 -1.00 -5.01 14.92
CA GLY A 133 -1.43 -6.36 15.29
C GLY A 133 -1.59 -7.33 14.11
N MET A 134 -1.48 -6.86 12.86
CA MET A 134 -1.25 -7.75 11.71
C MET A 134 0.26 -7.93 11.56
N LYS A 135 0.75 -9.17 11.69
CA LYS A 135 2.14 -9.51 11.31
C LYS A 135 2.20 -9.51 9.78
N LEU A 136 2.31 -8.31 9.21
CA LEU A 136 2.58 -8.14 7.79
C LEU A 136 4.05 -8.52 7.60
N GLN A 137 4.30 -9.71 7.06
CA GLN A 137 5.65 -10.06 6.61
C GLN A 137 6.02 -9.06 5.51
N GLY A 138 7.09 -8.31 5.77
CA GLY A 138 7.79 -7.49 4.79
C GLY A 138 9.08 -8.19 4.41
#